data_AF-Q90YF7-F1
#
_entry.id   AF-Q90YF7-F1
#
_cell.length_a   1.000
_cell.length_b   1.000
_cell.length_c   1.000
_cell.angle_alpha   90.00
_cell.angle_beta   90.00
_cell.angle_gamma   90.00
#
_symmetry.space_group_name_H-M   'P 1'
#
loop_
_entity.id
_entity.type
_entity.pdbx_description
1 polymer ?
#
loop_
_entity_poly.entity_id
_entity_poly.type
_entity_poly.pdbx_seq_one_letter_code
_entity_poly.pdbx_strand_id
1 'polypeptide(L)'
;DFRKDLGWKWIHEPKGYNANFCAGACPYLWSADTQHSKVLGLYNTINPEASASPCCVSQDLEPLTILYYIGKTPKIEQLSNMIVRSCK
;
A
#
# COMPACT_ATOMS: atom_id res chain seq x y z
N ASP A 1 -9.40 4.35 10.42
CA ASP A 1 -9.49 4.79 11.84
C ASP A 1 -8.54 3.92 12.66
N PHE A 2 -7.57 4.51 13.37
CA PHE A 2 -6.56 3.74 14.08
C PHE A 2 -7.13 2.87 15.20
N ARG A 3 -8.14 3.38 15.91
CA ARG A 3 -8.68 2.72 17.10
C ARG A 3 -9.67 1.63 16.71
N LYS A 4 -10.49 1.89 15.68
CA LYS A 4 -11.52 0.97 15.19
C LYS A 4 -10.93 -0.14 14.32
N ASP A 5 -10.08 0.19 13.35
CA ASP A 5 -9.67 -0.76 12.30
C ASP A 5 -8.35 -1.49 12.66
N LEU A 6 -7.46 -0.84 13.42
CA LEU A 6 -6.15 -1.40 13.81
C LEU A 6 -6.04 -1.70 15.32
N GLY A 7 -7.02 -1.28 16.13
CA GLY A 7 -6.97 -1.42 17.58
C GLY A 7 -5.90 -0.56 18.27
N TRP A 8 -5.28 0.38 17.55
CA TRP A 8 -4.21 1.22 18.07
C TRP A 8 -4.79 2.35 18.92
N LYS A 9 -4.59 2.25 20.24
CA LYS A 9 -5.06 3.24 21.22
C LYS A 9 -4.00 4.26 21.62
N TRP A 10 -2.75 4.08 21.17
CA TRP A 10 -1.59 4.86 21.59
C TRP A 10 -1.37 6.12 20.72
N ILE A 11 -1.88 6.14 19.49
CA ILE A 11 -1.84 7.34 18.63
C ILE A 11 -2.86 8.34 19.16
N HIS A 12 -2.37 9.54 19.48
CA HIS A 12 -3.20 10.65 19.88
C HIS A 12 -3.79 11.35 18.66
N GLU A 13 -2.96 11.74 17.70
CA GLU A 13 -3.37 12.42 16.46
C GLU A 13 -2.53 11.93 15.26
N PRO A 14 -3.11 11.77 14.06
CA PRO A 14 -4.53 11.89 13.73
C PRO A 14 -5.35 10.68 14.23
N LYS A 15 -6.69 10.79 14.25
CA LYS A 15 -7.58 9.64 14.60
C LYS A 15 -7.62 8.55 13.53
N GLY A 16 -7.30 8.92 12.30
CA GLY A 16 -7.23 8.04 11.14
C GLY A 16 -6.65 8.80 9.96
N TYR A 17 -6.40 8.08 8.87
CA TYR A 17 -5.82 8.66 7.66
C TYR A 17 -6.25 7.84 6.44
N ASN A 18 -6.08 8.40 5.25
CA ASN A 18 -6.35 7.71 4.00
C ASN A 18 -5.13 6.89 3.59
N ALA A 19 -5.10 5.61 3.96
CA ALA A 19 -4.01 4.72 3.56
C ALA A 19 -4.01 4.44 2.05
N ASN A 20 -5.20 4.42 1.45
CA ASN A 20 -5.46 3.89 0.11
C ASN A 20 -5.00 2.42 0.00
N PHE A 21 -5.22 1.81 -1.16
CA PHE A 21 -4.75 0.46 -1.46
C PHE A 21 -4.69 0.27 -2.97
N CYS A 22 -3.89 -0.70 -3.41
CA CYS A 22 -3.84 -1.14 -4.79
C CYS A 22 -4.62 -2.43 -4.96
N ALA A 23 -5.52 -2.46 -5.93
CA ALA A 23 -6.26 -3.64 -6.33
C ALA A 23 -6.71 -3.48 -7.78
N GLY A 24 -6.81 -4.60 -8.48
CA GLY A 24 -7.20 -4.64 -9.89
C GLY A 24 -6.41 -5.69 -10.66
N ALA A 25 -6.86 -5.98 -11.87
CA ALA A 25 -6.12 -6.82 -12.80
C ALA A 25 -4.93 -6.05 -13.38
N CYS A 26 -3.81 -6.74 -13.60
CA CYS A 26 -2.64 -6.21 -14.30
C CYS A 26 -2.52 -6.86 -15.69
N PRO A 27 -3.23 -6.34 -16.71
CA PRO A 27 -3.16 -6.89 -18.07
C PRO A 27 -1.79 -6.63 -18.71
N TYR A 28 -1.54 -7.28 -19.84
CA TYR A 28 -0.27 -7.14 -20.57
C TYR A 28 0.10 -5.67 -20.80
N LEU A 29 1.35 -5.32 -20.45
CA LEU A 29 1.96 -3.98 -20.52
C LEU A 29 1.41 -2.92 -19.55
N TRP A 30 0.40 -3.22 -18.72
CA TRP A 30 0.00 -2.33 -17.64
C TRP A 30 1.09 -2.31 -16.56
N SER A 31 1.67 -1.12 -16.31
CA SER A 31 2.69 -0.87 -15.28
C SER A 31 3.76 -1.96 -15.18
N ALA A 32 4.22 -2.45 -16.33
CA ALA A 32 5.09 -3.62 -16.42
C ALA A 32 6.56 -3.28 -16.09
N ASP A 33 6.78 -3.05 -14.80
CA ASP A 33 8.01 -2.58 -14.17
C ASP A 33 9.24 -3.45 -14.44
N THR A 34 9.03 -4.76 -14.52
CA THR A 34 10.10 -5.74 -14.74
C THR A 34 9.84 -6.54 -16.01
N GLN A 35 10.90 -7.09 -16.60
CA GLN A 35 10.76 -8.01 -17.73
C GLN A 35 9.93 -9.24 -17.34
N HIS A 36 10.03 -9.69 -16.08
CA HIS A 36 9.19 -10.75 -15.54
C HIS A 36 7.70 -10.38 -15.60
N SER A 37 7.32 -9.18 -15.15
CA SER A 37 5.93 -8.71 -15.21
C SER A 37 5.39 -8.62 -16.64
N LYS A 38 6.24 -8.22 -17.61
CA LYS A 38 5.86 -8.21 -19.04
C LYS A 38 5.56 -9.61 -19.57
N VAL A 39 6.47 -10.56 -19.32
CA VAL A 39 6.31 -11.95 -19.76
C VAL A 39 5.11 -12.61 -19.08
N LEU A 40 4.95 -12.39 -17.76
CA LEU A 40 3.86 -12.97 -16.99
C LEU A 40 2.50 -12.39 -17.41
N GLY A 41 2.41 -11.08 -17.66
CA GLY A 41 1.18 -10.46 -18.17
C GLY A 41 0.79 -10.98 -19.56
N LEU A 42 1.76 -11.21 -20.44
CA LEU A 42 1.52 -11.84 -21.75
C LEU A 42 1.02 -13.29 -21.57
N TYR A 43 1.71 -14.04 -20.72
CA TYR A 43 1.35 -15.44 -20.44
C TYR A 43 -0.07 -15.56 -19.88
N ASN A 44 -0.44 -14.72 -18.92
CA ASN A 44 -1.80 -14.68 -18.36
C ASN A 44 -2.87 -14.37 -19.42
N THR A 45 -2.54 -13.55 -20.42
CA THR A 45 -3.46 -13.23 -21.52
C THR A 45 -3.73 -14.45 -22.42
N ILE A 46 -2.74 -15.32 -22.57
CA ILE A 46 -2.82 -16.54 -23.41
C ILE A 46 -3.41 -17.72 -22.61
N ASN A 47 -3.07 -17.84 -21.33
CA ASN A 47 -3.50 -18.94 -20.46
C ASN A 47 -3.99 -18.42 -19.08
N PRO A 48 -5.22 -17.87 -19.00
CA PRO A 48 -5.77 -17.36 -17.74
C PRO A 48 -5.91 -18.42 -16.64
N GLU A 49 -6.15 -19.68 -17.02
CA GLU A 49 -6.34 -20.81 -16.08
C GLU A 49 -5.07 -21.18 -15.31
N ALA A 50 -3.89 -20.74 -15.78
CA ALA A 50 -2.65 -20.93 -15.05
C ALA A 50 -2.58 -20.12 -13.75
N SER A 51 -3.51 -19.20 -13.52
CA SER A 51 -3.55 -18.33 -12.33
C SER A 51 -2.24 -17.54 -12.10
N ALA A 52 -1.50 -17.31 -13.19
CA ALA A 52 -0.17 -16.73 -13.17
C ALA A 52 -0.24 -15.30 -13.74
N SER A 53 -0.72 -14.36 -12.92
CA SER A 53 -0.87 -12.94 -13.26
C SER A 53 0.07 -12.07 -12.42
N PRO A 54 0.57 -10.93 -12.94
CA PRO A 54 1.14 -9.90 -12.09
C PRO A 54 0.11 -9.38 -11.09
N CYS A 55 0.57 -8.98 -9.90
CA CYS A 55 -0.27 -8.38 -8.85
C CYS A 55 -0.14 -6.84 -8.87
N CYS A 56 -1.26 -6.15 -8.67
CA CYS A 56 -1.27 -4.69 -8.51
C CYS A 56 -0.83 -4.32 -7.10
N VAL A 57 0.33 -3.65 -6.98
CA VAL A 57 0.99 -3.32 -5.71
C VAL A 57 1.35 -1.83 -5.65
N SER A 58 1.65 -1.33 -4.45
CA SER A 58 2.05 0.07 -4.25
C SER A 58 3.38 0.37 -4.93
N GLN A 59 3.44 1.49 -5.64
CA GLN A 59 4.67 2.03 -6.24
C GLN A 59 5.25 3.14 -5.38
N ASP A 60 4.57 4.28 -5.30
CA ASP A 60 4.97 5.41 -4.48
C ASP A 60 4.19 5.42 -3.17
N LEU A 61 4.92 5.50 -2.05
CA LEU A 61 4.34 5.64 -0.73
C LEU A 61 4.83 6.91 -0.04
N GLU A 62 3.91 7.56 0.66
CA GLU A 62 4.19 8.72 1.49
C GLU A 62 4.19 8.35 2.98
N PRO A 63 5.02 9.04 3.78
CA PRO A 63 5.01 8.88 5.21
C PRO A 63 3.79 9.55 5.86
N LEU A 64 3.48 9.14 7.10
CA LEU A 64 2.47 9.76 7.94
C LEU A 64 3.11 10.26 9.24
N THR A 65 2.93 11.54 9.53
CA THR A 65 3.32 12.12 10.82
C THR A 65 2.23 11.86 11.87
N ILE A 66 2.64 11.36 13.02
CA ILE A 66 1.76 11.05 14.14
C ILE A 66 2.25 11.73 15.43
N LEU A 67 1.32 11.94 16.35
CA LEU A 67 1.56 12.39 17.71
C LEU A 67 1.11 11.29 18.68
N TYR A 68 1.99 10.92 19.59
CA TYR A 68 1.68 10.03 20.71
C TYR A 68 2.35 10.51 22.00
N TYR A 69 1.98 9.93 23.13
CA TYR A 69 2.53 10.28 24.44
C TYR A 69 3.29 9.11 25.04
N ILE A 70 4.46 9.39 25.61
CA ILE A 70 5.15 8.48 26.54
C ILE A 70 5.03 9.09 27.94
N GLY A 71 4.13 8.53 28.75
CA GLY A 71 3.73 9.15 30.02
C GLY A 71 3.01 10.48 29.79
N LYS A 72 3.63 11.59 30.21
CA LYS A 72 3.12 12.96 29.96
C LYS A 72 3.87 13.70 28.86
N THR A 73 4.88 13.08 28.24
CA THR A 73 5.73 13.74 27.24
C THR A 73 5.17 13.50 25.83
N PRO A 74 4.81 14.55 25.08
CA PRO A 74 4.39 14.40 23.69
C PRO A 74 5.59 14.06 22.81
N LYS A 75 5.41 13.13 21.87
CA LYS A 75 6.37 12.76 20.83
C LYS A 75 5.72 12.81 19.47
N ILE A 76 6.41 13.46 18.53
CA ILE A 76 6.04 13.50 17.12
C ILE A 76 6.98 12.55 16.38
N GLU A 77 6.41 11.66 15.59
CA GLU A 77 7.16 10.67 14.81
C GLU A 77 6.58 10.57 13.41
N GLN A 78 7.44 10.23 12.45
CA GLN A 78 7.04 10.05 11.06
C GLN A 78 7.16 8.58 10.70
N LEU A 79 6.01 7.92 10.54
CA LEU A 79 5.93 6.54 10.09
C LEU A 79 6.12 6.49 8.57
N SER A 80 7.09 5.71 8.10
CA SER A 80 7.37 5.55 6.68
C SER A 80 6.35 4.64 6.00
N ASN A 81 6.15 4.82 4.69
CA ASN A 81 5.37 3.92 3.82
C ASN A 81 3.91 3.71 4.25
N MET A 82 3.24 4.76 4.71
CA MET A 82 1.88 4.66 5.28
C MET A 82 0.78 4.92 4.25
N ILE A 83 0.99 5.85 3.31
CA ILE A 83 -0.03 6.32 2.35
C ILE A 83 0.37 5.91 0.94
N VAL A 84 -0.46 5.14 0.25
CA VAL A 84 -0.22 4.79 -1.16
C VAL A 84 -0.63 5.95 -2.06
N ARG A 85 0.27 6.38 -2.95
CA ARG A 85 0.03 7.45 -3.95
C ARG A 85 -0.18 6.91 -5.36
N SER A 86 0.52 5.85 -5.73
CA SER A 86 0.46 5.22 -7.04
C SER A 86 0.57 3.71 -6.94
N CYS A 87 0.07 3.02 -7.95
CA CYS A 87 0.06 1.56 -8.05
C CYS A 87 0.74 1.11 -9.34
N LYS A 88 1.30 -0.09 -9.30
CA LYS A 88 1.92 -0.76 -10.44
C LYS A 88 1.51 -2.23 -10.50
#